data_AF-A0A162QR01-F1
#
_entry.id   AF-A0A162QR01-F1
#
_cell.length_a   1.000
_cell.length_b   1.000
_cell.length_c   1.000
_cell.angle_alpha   90.00
_cell.angle_beta   90.00
_cell.angle_gamma   90.00
#
_symmetry.space_group_name_H-M   'P 1'
#
loop_
_entity.id
_entity.type
_entity.pdbx_description
1 polymer ?
#
loop_
_entity_poly.entity_id
_entity_poly.type
_entity_poly.pdbx_seq_one_letter_code
_entity_poly.pdbx_strand_id
1 'polypeptide(L)'
;MQISNYMDIQIAFDLEQPNLNCQFRQEEMPWAIVTGDSYIYIPNNKVDFYKFDNYPQPFISDKQVNNIGIVVPENLSEKELEGISRIFSYMGNDMEYNNGELTVIEEKNFSSKYHNMNLIVYGTPQRNKVIKELNSKLWFKYNKNYSSFEGSEKLYLTEPYASNIASFQFDVSPYNKGRAILVLTSPKDDILLKSLMFLSTTKYSSKLSGDSVLIDTYGNIRTLSLKRKIINL
;
A
#
# COMPACT_ATOMS: atom_id res chain seq x y z
N MET A 1 -22.06 13.24 -9.13
CA MET A 1 -20.88 14.01 -8.67
C MET A 1 -19.69 13.48 -9.46
N GLN A 2 -19.06 14.33 -10.26
CA GLN A 2 -17.87 13.96 -11.05
C GLN A 2 -16.64 13.96 -10.13
N ILE A 3 -15.96 12.82 -10.03
CA ILE A 3 -14.59 12.79 -9.53
C ILE A 3 -13.72 13.36 -10.65
N SER A 4 -13.36 14.62 -10.50
CA SER A 4 -12.33 15.22 -11.33
C SER A 4 -10.98 14.76 -10.78
N ASN A 5 -10.31 13.84 -11.48
CA ASN A 5 -8.86 13.67 -11.37
C ASN A 5 -8.22 14.95 -11.92
N TYR A 6 -8.15 16.00 -11.11
CA TYR A 6 -7.47 17.22 -11.50
C TYR A 6 -6.01 17.15 -11.06
N MET A 7 -5.12 17.39 -12.02
CA MET A 7 -3.72 17.67 -11.76
C MET A 7 -3.58 19.19 -11.83
N ASP A 8 -3.36 19.84 -10.70
CA ASP A 8 -3.02 21.25 -10.67
C ASP A 8 -1.54 21.42 -10.98
N ILE A 9 -1.26 22.09 -12.09
CA ILE A 9 0.10 22.36 -12.56
C ILE A 9 0.29 23.86 -12.49
N GLN A 10 1.02 24.30 -11.46
CA GLN A 10 1.35 25.69 -11.28
C GLN A 10 2.78 25.95 -11.78
N ILE A 11 2.89 26.81 -12.79
CA ILE A 11 4.18 27.32 -13.27
C ILE A 11 4.34 28.72 -12.68
N ALA A 12 5.35 28.91 -11.85
CA ALA A 12 5.69 30.19 -11.26
C ALA A 12 7.07 30.62 -11.77
N PHE A 13 7.16 31.87 -12.21
CA PHE A 13 8.42 32.51 -12.57
C PHE A 13 8.77 33.52 -11.49
N ASP A 14 9.95 33.37 -10.89
CA ASP A 14 10.56 34.42 -10.09
C ASP A 14 11.59 35.13 -10.97
N LEU A 15 11.32 36.40 -11.26
CA LEU A 15 12.07 37.22 -12.21
C LEU A 15 12.77 38.38 -11.50
N GLU A 16 13.09 38.21 -10.22
CA GLU A 16 13.87 39.19 -9.47
C GLU A 16 15.29 39.34 -10.03
N GLN A 17 15.70 40.60 -10.27
CA GLN A 17 17.08 40.90 -10.65
C GLN A 17 17.85 41.39 -9.41
N PRO A 18 18.97 40.76 -9.05
CA PRO A 18 19.77 41.22 -7.93
C PRO A 18 20.34 42.62 -8.20
N ASN A 19 20.31 43.49 -7.19
CA ASN A 19 20.89 44.84 -7.18
C ASN A 19 20.18 45.95 -7.99
N LEU A 20 18.86 45.90 -8.16
CA LEU A 20 18.10 47.04 -8.71
C LEU A 20 17.63 48.01 -7.59
N ASN A 21 18.34 49.12 -7.42
CA ASN A 21 17.85 50.26 -6.64
C ASN A 21 16.97 51.16 -7.52
N CYS A 22 15.64 51.03 -7.40
CA CYS A 22 14.62 51.98 -7.89
C CYS A 22 14.89 52.64 -9.26
N GLN A 23 15.31 51.87 -10.27
CA GLN A 23 15.35 52.34 -11.66
C GLN A 23 14.67 51.32 -12.57
N PHE A 24 13.44 51.60 -12.97
CA PHE A 24 12.72 50.84 -13.99
C PHE A 24 13.29 51.18 -15.38
N ARG A 25 14.26 50.41 -15.88
CA ARG A 25 14.63 50.42 -17.30
C ARG A 25 13.75 49.38 -18.02
N GLN A 26 12.78 49.84 -18.80
CA GLN A 26 11.80 48.98 -19.48
C GLN A 26 12.45 48.04 -20.54
N GLU A 27 13.67 48.33 -20.98
CA GLU A 27 14.34 47.62 -22.07
C GLU A 27 15.08 46.32 -21.65
N GLU A 28 15.31 46.10 -20.34
CA GLU A 28 16.05 44.92 -19.83
C GLU A 28 15.23 44.14 -18.78
N MET A 29 13.92 44.03 -18.99
CA MET A 29 13.07 43.26 -18.10
C MET A 29 13.22 41.75 -18.35
N PRO A 30 13.49 40.94 -17.31
CA PRO A 30 13.45 39.50 -17.43
C PRO A 30 12.02 39.07 -17.80
N TRP A 31 11.91 38.19 -18.79
CA TRP A 31 10.65 37.66 -19.25
C TRP A 31 10.77 36.15 -19.43
N ALA A 32 9.63 35.46 -19.27
CA ALA A 32 9.52 34.04 -19.50
C ALA A 32 8.29 33.75 -20.35
N ILE A 33 8.38 32.71 -21.18
CA ILE A 33 7.30 32.29 -22.07
C ILE A 33 7.10 30.78 -21.95
N VAL A 34 5.84 30.35 -21.85
CA VAL A 34 5.44 28.95 -22.02
C VAL A 34 4.81 28.84 -23.40
N THR A 35 5.45 28.08 -24.29
CA THR A 35 5.03 27.94 -25.68
C THR A 35 3.99 26.82 -25.82
N GLY A 36 3.14 26.88 -26.86
CA GLY A 36 2.06 25.91 -27.09
C GLY A 36 2.51 24.49 -27.46
N ASP A 37 3.79 24.31 -27.76
CA ASP A 37 4.46 23.02 -27.96
C ASP A 37 5.09 22.46 -26.68
N SER A 38 4.95 23.17 -25.55
CA SER A 38 5.29 22.62 -24.23
C SER A 38 4.43 21.39 -23.94
N TYR A 39 5.07 20.30 -23.51
CA TYR A 39 4.37 19.06 -23.19
C TYR A 39 4.77 18.55 -21.81
N ILE A 40 3.85 17.84 -21.18
CA ILE A 40 4.09 17.15 -19.91
C ILE A 40 4.15 15.67 -20.23
N TYR A 41 5.35 15.11 -20.11
CA TYR A 41 5.53 13.68 -20.27
C TYR A 41 5.37 13.00 -18.91
N ILE A 42 4.28 12.26 -18.75
CA ILE A 42 4.08 11.37 -17.61
C ILE A 42 4.54 9.98 -18.10
N PRO A 43 5.76 9.54 -17.77
CA PRO A 43 6.19 8.22 -18.18
C PRO A 43 5.27 7.17 -17.57
N ASN A 44 4.59 6.41 -18.42
CA ASN A 44 3.91 5.18 -18.02
C ASN A 44 4.95 4.06 -17.87
N ASN A 45 6.00 4.33 -17.07
CA ASN A 45 6.97 3.30 -16.74
C ASN A 45 6.21 2.23 -15.95
N LYS A 46 6.48 0.96 -16.24
CA LYS A 46 6.01 -0.16 -15.43
C LYS A 46 6.33 0.15 -13.97
N VAL A 47 5.33 0.62 -13.25
CA VAL A 47 5.43 0.93 -11.84
C VAL A 47 5.82 -0.40 -11.17
N ASP A 48 6.74 -0.38 -10.22
CA ASP A 48 6.99 -1.56 -9.38
C ASP A 48 5.63 -1.97 -8.77
N PHE A 49 4.98 -2.99 -9.33
CA PHE A 49 3.51 -3.04 -9.40
C PHE A 49 2.78 -3.16 -8.06
N TYR A 50 3.49 -3.41 -6.96
CA TYR A 50 2.91 -3.64 -5.64
C TYR A 50 3.63 -2.79 -4.60
N LYS A 51 3.16 -1.54 -4.48
CA LYS A 51 3.54 -0.56 -3.46
C LYS A 51 2.28 0.13 -2.94
N PHE A 52 2.28 0.54 -1.68
CA PHE A 52 1.17 1.24 -1.06
C PHE A 52 0.87 2.59 -1.69
N ASP A 53 1.85 3.20 -2.39
CA ASP A 53 1.66 4.41 -3.19
C ASP A 53 0.57 4.23 -4.28
N ASN A 54 0.35 2.99 -4.75
CA ASN A 54 -0.62 2.67 -5.79
C ASN A 54 -1.87 1.97 -5.25
N TYR A 55 -1.97 1.77 -3.93
CA TYR A 55 -3.13 1.15 -3.31
C TYR A 55 -4.38 2.01 -3.57
N PRO A 56 -5.52 1.45 -4.04
CA PRO A 56 -5.89 0.03 -3.97
C PRO A 56 -5.58 -0.83 -5.21
N GLN A 57 -4.82 -0.36 -6.21
CA GLN A 57 -4.38 -1.23 -7.31
C GLN A 57 -3.43 -2.33 -6.78
N PRO A 58 -3.49 -3.57 -7.31
CA PRO A 58 -4.31 -4.01 -8.43
C PRO A 58 -5.67 -4.60 -8.01
N PHE A 59 -6.03 -4.56 -6.73
CA PHE A 59 -7.28 -5.17 -6.22
C PHE A 59 -8.49 -4.56 -6.91
N ILE A 60 -8.46 -3.24 -7.10
CA ILE A 60 -9.36 -2.51 -7.99
C ILE A 60 -8.57 -2.06 -9.21
N SER A 61 -9.09 -2.35 -10.40
CA SER A 61 -8.47 -2.01 -11.68
C SER A 61 -9.58 -1.79 -12.70
N ASP A 62 -9.41 -0.81 -13.59
CA ASP A 62 -10.42 -0.46 -14.60
C ASP A 62 -11.83 -0.26 -14.02
N LYS A 63 -11.89 0.37 -12.83
CA LYS A 63 -13.13 0.68 -12.07
C LYS A 63 -13.97 -0.54 -11.71
N GLN A 64 -13.34 -1.71 -11.56
CA GLN A 64 -13.98 -2.96 -11.16
C GLN A 64 -13.08 -3.80 -10.23
N VAL A 65 -13.65 -4.83 -9.61
CA VAL A 65 -12.89 -5.79 -8.80
C VAL A 65 -12.03 -6.68 -9.70
N ASN A 66 -10.76 -6.82 -9.36
CA ASN A 66 -9.82 -7.64 -10.11
C ASN A 66 -9.53 -8.95 -9.38
N ASN A 67 -10.49 -9.88 -9.42
CA ASN A 67 -10.39 -11.26 -8.93
C ASN A 67 -9.68 -11.37 -7.56
N ILE A 68 -10.34 -10.88 -6.51
CA ILE A 68 -9.79 -10.78 -5.15
C ILE A 68 -10.18 -12.01 -4.33
N GLY A 69 -9.19 -12.61 -3.67
CA GLY A 69 -9.41 -13.59 -2.59
C GLY A 69 -8.92 -13.04 -1.26
N ILE A 70 -9.80 -12.86 -0.28
CA ILE A 70 -9.40 -12.53 1.09
C ILE A 70 -9.34 -13.80 1.95
N VAL A 71 -8.15 -14.12 2.44
CA VAL A 71 -7.90 -15.26 3.33
C VAL A 71 -7.96 -14.79 4.78
N VAL A 72 -8.90 -15.33 5.54
CA VAL A 72 -9.22 -14.89 6.92
C VAL A 72 -9.20 -16.06 7.90
N PRO A 73 -9.01 -15.83 9.21
CA PRO A 73 -9.26 -16.85 10.23
C PRO A 73 -10.69 -17.41 10.14
N GLU A 74 -10.87 -18.65 10.57
CA GLU A 74 -12.19 -19.32 10.60
C GLU A 74 -13.25 -18.52 11.38
N ASN A 75 -12.85 -17.88 12.48
CA ASN A 75 -13.74 -17.08 13.31
C ASN A 75 -13.26 -15.63 13.34
N LEU A 76 -13.99 -14.74 12.67
CA LEU A 76 -13.82 -13.29 12.75
C LEU A 76 -14.76 -12.71 13.80
N SER A 77 -14.25 -11.80 14.63
CA SER A 77 -15.10 -10.98 15.49
C SER A 77 -15.86 -9.90 14.69
N GLU A 78 -16.95 -9.37 15.26
CA GLU A 78 -17.72 -8.29 14.63
C GLU A 78 -16.87 -7.07 14.26
N LYS A 79 -15.90 -6.72 15.12
CA LYS A 79 -14.99 -5.59 14.86
C LYS A 79 -14.03 -5.87 13.71
N GLU A 80 -13.59 -7.12 13.55
CA GLU A 80 -12.75 -7.52 12.41
C GLU A 80 -13.55 -7.49 11.12
N LEU A 81 -14.80 -7.97 11.13
CA LEU A 81 -15.72 -7.86 9.99
C LEU A 81 -15.97 -6.39 9.61
N GLU A 82 -16.21 -5.52 10.60
CA GLU A 82 -16.37 -4.08 10.38
C GLU A 82 -15.12 -3.44 9.77
N GLY A 83 -13.94 -3.73 10.33
CA GLY A 83 -12.66 -3.22 9.84
C GLY A 83 -12.36 -3.64 8.41
N ILE A 84 -12.53 -4.93 8.11
CA ILE A 84 -12.37 -5.49 6.76
C ILE A 84 -13.42 -4.89 5.81
N SER A 85 -14.67 -4.76 6.23
CA SER A 85 -15.73 -4.16 5.40
C SER A 85 -15.39 -2.72 5.03
N ARG A 86 -14.86 -1.92 5.96
CA ARG A 86 -14.41 -0.55 5.68
C ARG A 86 -13.29 -0.48 4.66
N ILE A 87 -12.36 -1.45 4.67
CA ILE A 87 -11.32 -1.57 3.65
C ILE A 87 -11.95 -1.76 2.27
N PHE A 88 -12.88 -2.71 2.13
CA PHE A 88 -13.55 -2.97 0.85
C PHE A 88 -14.48 -1.84 0.43
N SER A 89 -15.17 -1.16 1.36
CA SER A 89 -15.95 0.04 1.07
C SER A 89 -15.08 1.17 0.53
N TYR A 90 -13.87 1.35 1.08
CA TYR A 90 -12.91 2.31 0.56
C TYR A 90 -12.40 1.93 -0.83
N MET A 91 -11.99 0.67 -1.02
CA MET A 91 -11.55 0.16 -2.33
C MET A 91 -12.65 0.36 -3.39
N GLY A 92 -13.90 0.05 -3.04
CA GLY A 92 -15.03 0.11 -3.96
C GLY A 92 -15.61 1.49 -4.21
N ASN A 93 -15.10 2.55 -3.57
CA ASN A 93 -15.69 3.88 -3.64
C ASN A 93 -15.75 4.46 -5.06
N ASP A 94 -14.76 4.11 -5.89
CA ASP A 94 -14.60 4.63 -7.25
C ASP A 94 -14.91 3.56 -8.32
N MET A 95 -15.57 2.46 -7.94
CA MET A 95 -16.01 1.43 -8.87
C MET A 95 -17.24 1.88 -9.66
N GLU A 96 -17.22 1.67 -10.97
CA GLU A 96 -18.35 1.92 -11.86
C GLU A 96 -19.03 0.63 -12.32
N TYR A 97 -18.29 -0.49 -12.32
CA TYR A 97 -18.79 -1.78 -12.77
C TYR A 97 -18.79 -2.78 -11.62
N ASN A 98 -19.91 -3.49 -11.46
CA ASN A 98 -20.03 -4.60 -10.52
C ASN A 98 -19.61 -5.93 -11.17
N ASN A 99 -18.49 -5.91 -11.88
CA ASN A 99 -17.88 -7.05 -12.53
C ASN A 99 -16.66 -7.50 -11.71
N GLY A 100 -16.30 -8.78 -11.84
CA GLY A 100 -15.19 -9.38 -11.10
C GLY A 100 -15.66 -10.29 -9.97
N GLU A 101 -14.68 -10.92 -9.32
CA GLU A 101 -14.92 -11.91 -8.27
C GLU A 101 -14.26 -11.44 -6.97
N LEU A 102 -15.03 -11.44 -5.89
CA LEU A 102 -14.55 -11.26 -4.52
C LEU A 102 -14.92 -12.51 -3.73
N THR A 103 -13.92 -13.24 -3.25
CA THR A 103 -14.13 -14.46 -2.46
C THR A 103 -13.53 -14.32 -1.07
N VAL A 104 -14.33 -14.63 -0.04
CA VAL A 104 -13.83 -14.83 1.33
C VAL A 104 -13.44 -16.29 1.49
N ILE A 105 -12.21 -16.52 1.94
CA ILE A 105 -11.61 -17.85 2.05
C ILE A 105 -11.19 -18.04 3.51
N GLU A 106 -11.84 -18.96 4.21
CA GLU A 106 -11.34 -19.38 5.52
C GLU A 106 -9.97 -20.03 5.33
N GLU A 107 -9.03 -19.68 6.20
CA GLU A 107 -7.64 -20.12 6.13
C GLU A 107 -7.51 -21.64 5.97
N LYS A 108 -8.35 -22.43 6.65
CA LYS A 108 -8.37 -23.90 6.57
C LYS A 108 -8.65 -24.41 5.15
N ASN A 109 -9.43 -23.67 4.36
CA ASN A 109 -9.85 -24.00 3.00
C ASN A 109 -8.92 -23.42 1.92
N PHE A 110 -7.95 -22.58 2.30
CA PHE A 110 -6.98 -22.04 1.35
C PHE A 110 -6.19 -23.16 0.68
N SER A 111 -6.12 -23.11 -0.65
CA SER A 111 -5.56 -24.15 -1.50
C SER A 111 -5.19 -23.61 -2.88
N SER A 112 -4.62 -24.47 -3.73
CA SER A 112 -4.16 -24.10 -5.07
C SER A 112 -5.23 -23.53 -5.99
N LYS A 113 -6.52 -23.80 -5.72
CA LYS A 113 -7.66 -23.20 -6.43
C LYS A 113 -7.61 -21.67 -6.44
N TYR A 114 -7.10 -21.06 -5.37
CA TYR A 114 -7.11 -19.61 -5.19
C TYR A 114 -5.81 -18.92 -5.62
N HIS A 115 -4.79 -19.68 -6.08
CA HIS A 115 -3.47 -19.12 -6.43
C HIS A 115 -3.50 -18.12 -7.59
N ASN A 116 -4.54 -18.14 -8.42
CA ASN A 116 -4.71 -17.19 -9.54
C ASN A 116 -5.52 -15.94 -9.17
N MET A 117 -5.79 -15.70 -7.88
CA MET A 117 -6.43 -14.48 -7.39
C MET A 117 -5.39 -13.45 -6.93
N ASN A 118 -5.77 -12.17 -6.90
CA ASN A 118 -5.06 -11.18 -6.09
C ASN A 118 -5.45 -11.39 -4.63
N LEU A 119 -4.48 -11.71 -3.78
CA LEU A 119 -4.74 -12.20 -2.43
C LEU A 119 -4.61 -11.09 -1.39
N ILE A 120 -5.53 -11.04 -0.44
CA ILE A 120 -5.37 -10.31 0.81
C ILE A 120 -5.36 -11.35 1.92
N VAL A 121 -4.28 -11.47 2.69
CA VAL A 121 -4.19 -12.46 3.78
C VAL A 121 -4.20 -11.72 5.11
N TYR A 122 -5.23 -11.95 5.91
CA TYR A 122 -5.44 -11.29 7.19
C TYR A 122 -5.34 -12.28 8.34
N GLY A 123 -4.63 -11.93 9.41
CA GLY A 123 -4.68 -12.64 10.69
C GLY A 123 -3.34 -12.72 11.39
N THR A 124 -3.37 -13.29 12.60
CA THR A 124 -2.17 -13.66 13.36
C THR A 124 -1.72 -15.08 12.97
N PRO A 125 -0.44 -15.44 13.15
CA PRO A 125 0.03 -16.81 12.90
C PRO A 125 -0.74 -17.87 13.70
N GLN A 126 -1.28 -17.52 14.86
CA GLN A 126 -2.04 -18.41 15.72
C GLN A 126 -3.42 -18.72 15.13
N ARG A 127 -4.03 -17.77 14.40
CA ARG A 127 -5.41 -17.86 13.88
C ARG A 127 -5.48 -18.08 12.36
N ASN A 128 -4.39 -17.93 11.62
CA ASN A 128 -4.33 -18.12 10.17
C ASN A 128 -3.07 -18.90 9.77
N LYS A 129 -3.22 -20.17 9.32
CA LYS A 129 -2.07 -21.02 8.95
C LYS A 129 -1.32 -20.51 7.73
N VAL A 130 -2.00 -19.78 6.83
CA VAL A 130 -1.38 -19.22 5.62
C VAL A 130 -0.34 -18.17 5.99
N ILE A 131 -0.52 -17.44 7.10
CA ILE A 131 0.53 -16.55 7.63
C ILE A 131 1.79 -17.32 8.03
N LYS A 132 1.64 -18.50 8.67
CA LYS A 132 2.79 -19.36 9.02
C LYS A 132 3.50 -19.87 7.77
N GLU A 133 2.74 -20.31 6.77
CA GLU A 133 3.29 -20.77 5.48
C GLU A 133 4.05 -19.66 4.75
N LEU A 134 3.53 -18.44 4.79
CA LEU A 134 4.14 -17.25 4.19
C LEU A 134 5.35 -16.73 4.97
N ASN A 135 5.60 -17.17 6.21
CA ASN A 135 6.62 -16.59 7.09
C ASN A 135 8.01 -16.50 6.43
N SER A 136 8.42 -17.52 5.67
CA SER A 136 9.71 -17.53 4.96
C SER A 136 9.82 -16.47 3.84
N LYS A 137 8.69 -15.95 3.37
CA LYS A 137 8.53 -14.95 2.30
C LYS A 137 8.20 -13.55 2.84
N LEU A 138 7.98 -13.41 4.14
CA LEU A 138 7.75 -12.11 4.74
C LEU A 138 9.05 -11.30 4.82
N TRP A 139 8.92 -9.99 4.66
CA TRP A 139 9.99 -9.04 4.86
C TRP A 139 10.46 -8.99 6.30
N PHE A 140 9.50 -9.03 7.23
CA PHE A 140 9.71 -9.17 8.66
C PHE A 140 9.18 -10.54 9.07
N LYS A 141 10.09 -11.47 9.28
CA LYS A 141 9.74 -12.85 9.63
C LYS A 141 9.36 -12.92 11.09
N TYR A 142 8.50 -13.86 11.44
CA TYR A 142 8.27 -14.25 12.82
C TYR A 142 9.42 -15.10 13.35
N ASN A 143 9.71 -14.90 14.63
CA ASN A 143 10.53 -15.82 15.41
C ASN A 143 9.87 -17.22 15.51
N LYS A 144 10.61 -18.21 16.04
CA LYS A 144 10.19 -19.62 16.05
C LYS A 144 8.83 -19.90 16.71
N ASN A 145 8.45 -19.12 17.72
CA ASN A 145 7.18 -19.29 18.45
C ASN A 145 6.07 -18.34 17.96
N TYR A 146 6.33 -17.54 16.93
CA TYR A 146 5.39 -16.57 16.35
C TYR A 146 4.91 -15.49 17.33
N SER A 147 5.73 -15.14 18.33
CA SER A 147 5.40 -14.12 19.33
C SER A 147 5.93 -12.73 19.01
N SER A 148 6.89 -12.61 18.08
CA SER A 148 7.44 -11.33 17.64
C SER A 148 8.07 -11.42 16.26
N PHE A 149 8.25 -10.25 15.63
CA PHE A 149 8.99 -10.14 14.39
C PHE A 149 10.51 -10.10 14.63
N GLU A 150 11.24 -10.79 13.78
CA GLU A 150 12.67 -10.65 13.63
C GLU A 150 12.97 -9.43 12.74
N GLY A 151 14.06 -8.72 13.04
CA GLY A 151 14.54 -7.62 12.21
C GLY A 151 14.89 -8.09 10.79
N SER A 152 14.88 -7.16 9.84
CA SER A 152 15.36 -7.37 8.47
C SER A 152 16.76 -6.77 8.31
N GLU A 153 17.42 -7.05 7.17
CA GLU A 153 18.71 -6.42 6.81
C GLU A 153 18.66 -4.88 6.88
N LYS A 154 17.48 -4.28 6.62
CA LYS A 154 17.31 -2.82 6.59
C LYS A 154 16.83 -2.23 7.91
N LEU A 155 16.28 -3.04 8.82
CA LEU A 155 15.73 -2.54 10.08
C LEU A 155 15.84 -3.58 11.20
N TYR A 156 16.64 -3.24 12.20
CA TYR A 156 16.67 -3.97 13.46
C TYR A 156 15.40 -3.70 14.27
N LEU A 157 14.81 -4.75 14.82
CA LEU A 157 13.67 -4.68 15.72
C LEU A 157 14.10 -5.22 17.08
N THR A 158 13.78 -4.50 18.15
CA THR A 158 14.06 -4.89 19.54
C THR A 158 12.77 -5.10 20.30
N GLU A 159 12.81 -5.91 21.35
CA GLU A 159 11.68 -5.99 22.28
C GLU A 159 11.61 -4.72 23.15
N PRO A 160 10.40 -4.29 23.57
CA PRO A 160 9.10 -4.89 23.30
C PRO A 160 8.49 -4.49 21.93
N TYR A 161 9.16 -3.66 21.14
CA TYR A 161 8.61 -3.14 19.88
C TYR A 161 8.27 -4.27 18.88
N ALA A 162 9.18 -5.24 18.72
CA ALA A 162 9.03 -6.38 17.82
C ALA A 162 7.75 -7.23 18.05
N SER A 163 7.27 -7.30 19.30
CA SER A 163 6.04 -8.02 19.68
C SER A 163 4.78 -7.12 19.67
N ASN A 164 4.93 -5.81 19.50
CA ASN A 164 3.88 -4.81 19.63
C ASN A 164 3.68 -3.97 18.36
N ILE A 165 3.79 -4.60 17.20
CA ILE A 165 3.56 -3.97 15.89
C ILE A 165 2.70 -4.86 14.99
N ALA A 166 2.01 -4.26 14.03
CA ALA A 166 1.50 -4.92 12.85
C ALA A 166 2.47 -4.70 11.67
N SER A 167 2.55 -5.67 10.78
CA SER A 167 3.29 -5.61 9.53
C SER A 167 2.32 -5.81 8.37
N PHE A 168 2.26 -4.81 7.49
CA PHE A 168 1.58 -4.90 6.21
C PHE A 168 2.61 -5.01 5.10
N GLN A 169 2.52 -6.05 4.29
CA GLN A 169 3.43 -6.30 3.18
C GLN A 169 2.64 -6.38 1.88
N PHE A 170 3.06 -5.62 0.88
CA PHE A 170 2.44 -5.62 -0.44
C PHE A 170 3.45 -6.09 -1.50
N ASP A 171 3.19 -7.26 -2.08
CA ASP A 171 4.16 -7.92 -2.95
C ASP A 171 3.53 -8.75 -4.08
N VAL A 172 4.39 -9.30 -4.94
CA VAL A 172 4.07 -10.35 -5.90
C VAL A 172 3.68 -11.60 -5.12
N SER A 173 2.56 -12.21 -5.50
CA SER A 173 2.10 -13.44 -4.89
C SER A 173 3.15 -14.55 -5.08
N PRO A 174 3.59 -15.22 -4.01
CA PRO A 174 4.51 -16.35 -4.13
C PRO A 174 3.87 -17.54 -4.86
N TYR A 175 2.54 -17.54 -5.00
CA TYR A 175 1.78 -18.58 -5.69
C TYR A 175 1.61 -18.30 -7.19
N ASN A 176 1.67 -17.03 -7.62
CA ASN A 176 1.55 -16.63 -9.02
C ASN A 176 2.21 -15.27 -9.28
N LYS A 177 3.23 -15.24 -10.14
CA LYS A 177 4.00 -14.03 -10.46
C LYS A 177 3.20 -12.92 -11.13
N GLY A 178 2.03 -13.21 -11.69
CA GLY A 178 1.13 -12.23 -12.30
C GLY A 178 0.07 -11.68 -11.34
N ARG A 179 0.10 -12.07 -10.06
CA ARG A 179 -0.89 -11.66 -9.06
C ARG A 179 -0.23 -10.97 -7.88
N ALA A 180 -0.99 -10.09 -7.23
CA ALA A 180 -0.60 -9.46 -5.98
C ALA A 180 -0.90 -10.32 -4.77
N ILE A 181 -0.16 -10.08 -3.69
CA ILE A 181 -0.52 -10.45 -2.33
C ILE A 181 -0.33 -9.25 -1.39
N LEU A 182 -1.35 -8.96 -0.58
CA LEU A 182 -1.27 -8.04 0.56
C LEU A 182 -1.41 -8.86 1.84
N VAL A 183 -0.34 -8.96 2.61
CA VAL A 183 -0.33 -9.67 3.89
C VAL A 183 -0.51 -8.66 5.02
N LEU A 184 -1.54 -8.86 5.84
CA LEU A 184 -1.89 -8.04 7.00
C LEU A 184 -1.76 -8.90 8.26
N THR A 185 -0.69 -8.70 9.03
CA THR A 185 -0.41 -9.58 10.15
C THR A 185 0.24 -8.87 11.34
N SER A 186 0.14 -9.48 12.53
CA SER A 186 0.74 -9.00 13.78
C SER A 186 0.94 -10.21 14.72
N PRO A 187 1.82 -10.12 15.72
CA PRO A 187 1.80 -11.07 16.83
C PRO A 187 0.53 -10.95 17.71
N LYS A 188 -0.17 -9.80 17.67
CA LYS A 188 -1.33 -9.52 18.53
C LYS A 188 -2.55 -9.09 17.72
N ASP A 189 -3.69 -9.71 18.00
CA ASP A 189 -4.96 -9.45 17.31
C ASP A 189 -5.44 -7.99 17.49
N ASP A 190 -5.27 -7.40 18.67
CA ASP A 190 -5.77 -6.05 18.95
C ASP A 190 -5.01 -4.98 18.16
N ILE A 191 -3.70 -5.17 17.98
CA ILE A 191 -2.85 -4.29 17.17
C ILE A 191 -3.20 -4.45 15.70
N LEU A 192 -3.37 -5.69 15.23
CA LEU A 192 -3.77 -5.98 13.86
C LEU A 192 -5.13 -5.33 13.52
N LEU A 193 -6.12 -5.50 14.39
CA LEU A 193 -7.45 -4.92 14.22
C LEU A 193 -7.39 -3.39 14.14
N LYS A 194 -6.70 -2.73 15.08
CA LYS A 194 -6.54 -1.26 15.06
C LYS A 194 -5.83 -0.78 13.79
N SER A 195 -4.90 -1.57 13.27
CA SER A 195 -4.10 -1.21 12.09
C SER A 195 -4.90 -1.21 10.79
N LEU A 196 -6.05 -1.90 10.72
CA LEU A 196 -6.89 -1.93 9.51
C LEU A 196 -7.34 -0.54 9.06
N MET A 197 -7.47 0.42 9.99
CA MET A 197 -7.86 1.80 9.68
C MET A 197 -6.95 2.47 8.65
N PHE A 198 -5.68 2.05 8.57
CA PHE A 198 -4.72 2.62 7.62
C PHE A 198 -5.02 2.28 6.16
N LEU A 199 -5.88 1.31 5.91
CA LEU A 199 -6.31 0.88 4.59
C LEU A 199 -7.75 1.28 4.25
N SER A 200 -8.43 1.99 5.15
CA SER A 200 -9.89 2.23 5.08
C SER A 200 -10.30 3.64 4.64
N THR A 201 -9.38 4.58 4.45
CA THR A 201 -9.71 5.94 3.97
C THR A 201 -8.51 6.58 3.27
N THR A 202 -8.75 7.52 2.36
CA THR A 202 -7.70 8.32 1.70
C THR A 202 -6.79 9.04 2.70
N LYS A 203 -7.34 9.55 3.82
CA LYS A 203 -6.57 10.25 4.87
C LYS A 203 -5.47 9.39 5.49
N TYR A 204 -5.72 8.09 5.63
CA TYR A 204 -4.74 7.19 6.23
C TYR A 204 -3.94 6.41 5.19
N SER A 205 -4.56 5.97 4.09
CA SER A 205 -3.86 5.24 3.02
C SER A 205 -2.80 6.08 2.33
N SER A 206 -3.01 7.39 2.17
CA SER A 206 -2.01 8.33 1.62
C SER A 206 -0.75 8.49 2.48
N LYS A 207 -0.75 8.00 3.74
CA LYS A 207 0.44 7.96 4.59
C LYS A 207 1.30 6.72 4.36
N LEU A 208 0.80 5.75 3.60
CA LEU A 208 1.47 4.50 3.32
C LEU A 208 2.25 4.62 2.01
N SER A 209 3.47 4.09 1.99
CA SER A 209 4.31 4.07 0.79
C SER A 209 5.26 2.89 0.83
N GLY A 210 5.88 2.58 -0.31
CA GLY A 210 6.77 1.41 -0.44
C GLY A 210 6.02 0.09 -0.42
N ASP A 211 6.71 -1.01 -0.15
CA ASP A 211 6.18 -2.38 -0.21
C ASP A 211 5.99 -3.01 1.18
N SER A 212 6.34 -2.29 2.25
CA SER A 212 6.24 -2.74 3.62
C SER A 212 5.91 -1.58 4.55
N VAL A 213 4.99 -1.83 5.47
CA VAL A 213 4.55 -0.87 6.49
C VAL A 213 4.57 -1.56 7.84
N LEU A 214 5.16 -0.90 8.84
CA LEU A 214 5.08 -1.28 10.25
C LEU A 214 4.23 -0.26 11.00
N ILE A 215 3.30 -0.73 11.82
CA ILE A 215 2.38 0.09 12.61
C ILE A 215 2.49 -0.34 14.06
N ASP A 216 2.77 0.59 14.97
CA ASP A 216 2.86 0.29 16.40
C ASP A 216 1.52 0.48 17.14
N THR A 217 1.51 0.12 18.43
CA THR A 217 0.33 0.25 19.31
C THR A 217 -0.22 1.67 19.42
N TYR A 218 0.57 2.68 19.11
CA TYR A 218 0.21 4.10 19.19
C TYR A 218 -0.21 4.67 17.84
N GLY A 219 -0.17 3.86 16.77
CA GLY A 219 -0.51 4.28 15.42
C GLY A 219 0.63 5.02 14.71
N ASN A 220 1.87 4.92 15.20
CA ASN A 220 3.02 5.41 14.45
C ASN A 220 3.30 4.46 13.29
N ILE A 221 3.51 5.04 12.10
CA ILE A 221 3.75 4.29 10.87
C ILE A 221 5.22 4.42 10.48
N ARG A 222 5.83 3.31 10.10
CA ARG A 222 7.09 3.27 9.36
C ARG A 222 6.86 2.61 8.01
N THR A 223 7.08 3.37 6.94
CA THR A 223 7.01 2.87 5.55
C THR A 223 8.41 2.53 5.06
N LEU A 224 8.53 1.46 4.28
CA LEU A 224 9.80 0.92 3.80
C LEU A 224 9.65 0.43 2.36
N SER A 225 10.72 0.58 1.58
CA SER A 225 10.88 -0.10 0.29
C SER A 225 11.97 -1.15 0.42
N LEU A 226 11.59 -2.42 0.56
CA LEU A 226 12.46 -3.54 0.86
C LEU A 226 12.95 -4.26 -0.39
N LYS A 227 12.16 -4.25 -1.48
CA LYS A 227 12.62 -4.67 -2.81
C LYS A 227 13.88 -3.92 -3.22
N ARG A 228 14.85 -4.64 -3.80
CA ARG A 228 16.02 -4.02 -4.42
C ARG A 228 15.58 -3.45 -5.77
N LYS A 229 15.90 -2.17 -6.04
CA LYS A 229 15.81 -1.64 -7.41
C LYS A 229 16.73 -2.50 -8.27
N ILE A 230 16.18 -3.20 -9.25
CA ILE A 230 16.99 -3.77 -10.31
C ILE A 230 17.44 -2.57 -11.14
N ILE A 231 18.66 -2.08 -10.88
CA ILE A 231 19.33 -1.15 -11.78
C ILE A 231 19.75 -2.02 -12.97
N ASN A 232 18.95 -2.02 -14.03
CA ASN A 232 19.45 -2.50 -15.31
C ASN A 232 20.50 -1.48 -15.78
N LEU A 233 21.78 -1.87 -15.68
CA LEU A 233 22.89 -1.21 -16.38
C LEU A 233 22.78 -1.49 -17.88
#